data_AF-A0A563ESS3-F1
#
_entry.id   AF-A0A563ESS3-F1
#
_cell.length_a   1.000
_cell.length_b   1.000
_cell.length_c   1.000
_cell.angle_alpha   90.00
_cell.angle_beta   90.00
_cell.angle_gamma   90.00
#
_symmetry.space_group_name_H-M   'P 1'
#
loop_
_entity.id
_entity.type
_entity.pdbx_description
1 polymer ?
#
loop_
_entity_poly.entity_id
_entity_poly.type
_entity_poly.pdbx_seq_one_letter_code
_entity_poly.pdbx_strand_id
1 'polypeptide(L)'
;MLEAKRVSLFRNRYELAADGMPLASWDGRFWSTGGTLELDGRRFDVKASPMGRRYQMTDETGAVVAEADRVGRKDWTVTADGRTYRFQRAAWWSTAQQLLSDGQPVGSVRRVGPLSSNAVAELPTLPLPTQVFVVAVVLTLWAQQDASSG
;
A
#
# COMPACT_ATOMS: atom_id res chain seq x y z
N MET A 1 14.64 1.03 -3.59
CA MET A 1 13.94 0.99 -2.29
C MET A 1 12.80 2.00 -2.31
N LEU A 2 11.62 1.68 -1.78
CA LEU A 2 10.49 2.61 -1.69
C LEU A 2 10.31 3.13 -0.27
N GLU A 3 10.09 4.43 -0.16
CA GLU A 3 9.93 5.16 1.09
C GLU A 3 8.65 5.98 1.03
N ALA A 4 7.71 5.69 1.92
CA ALA A 4 6.57 6.56 2.16
C ALA A 4 6.85 7.45 3.38
N LYS A 5 6.80 8.76 3.18
CA LYS A 5 6.90 9.76 4.23
C LYS A 5 5.57 10.50 4.37
N ARG A 6 5.09 10.66 5.59
CA ARG A 6 3.98 11.57 5.86
C ARG A 6 4.52 12.99 5.86
N VAL A 7 4.06 13.81 4.93
CA VAL A 7 4.56 15.18 4.72
C VAL A 7 3.69 16.24 5.39
N SER A 8 2.48 15.87 5.82
CA SER A 8 1.62 16.79 6.55
C SER A 8 0.82 16.10 7.65
N LEU A 9 0.95 16.63 8.87
CA LEU A 9 0.20 16.19 10.06
C LEU A 9 -1.27 16.66 10.03
N PHE A 10 -1.58 17.75 9.32
CA PHE A 10 -2.91 18.38 9.34
C PHE A 10 -3.88 17.84 8.25
N ARG A 11 -3.37 17.25 7.15
CA ARG A 11 -4.19 16.64 6.08
C ARG A 11 -3.93 15.15 5.83
N ASN A 12 -3.07 14.51 6.63
CA ASN A 12 -2.60 13.13 6.39
C ASN A 12 -2.03 12.94 4.98
N ARG A 13 -1.35 13.94 4.42
CA ARG A 13 -0.74 13.82 3.10
C ARG A 13 0.52 12.94 3.17
N TYR A 14 0.60 11.98 2.27
CA TYR A 14 1.71 11.07 2.08
C TYR A 14 2.42 11.42 0.77
N GLU A 15 3.74 11.43 0.81
CA GLU A 15 4.58 11.39 -0.39
C GLU A 15 5.31 10.05 -0.39
N LEU A 16 5.27 9.38 -1.54
CA LEU A 16 6.07 8.20 -1.81
C LEU A 16 7.24 8.59 -2.67
N ALA A 17 8.43 8.20 -2.25
CA ALA A 17 9.66 8.30 -3.01
C ALA A 17 10.24 6.92 -3.30
N ALA A 18 10.79 6.70 -4.49
CA ALA A 18 11.71 5.59 -4.72
C ALA A 18 13.11 6.15 -4.81
N ASP A 19 14.03 5.58 -4.04
CA ASP A 19 15.45 5.95 -4.09
C ASP A 19 15.67 7.46 -3.88
N GLY A 20 14.87 8.08 -3.00
CA GLY A 20 14.89 9.53 -2.74
C GLY A 20 14.19 10.41 -3.77
N MET A 21 13.73 9.87 -4.91
CA MET A 21 12.97 10.62 -5.92
C MET A 21 11.46 10.54 -5.65
N PRO A 22 10.74 11.67 -5.56
CA PRO A 22 9.30 11.67 -5.35
C PRO A 22 8.59 11.03 -6.56
N LEU A 23 7.81 9.97 -6.29
CA LEU A 23 7.07 9.23 -7.30
C LEU A 23 5.59 9.57 -7.32
N ALA A 24 4.98 9.70 -6.14
CA ALA A 24 3.55 9.93 -6.01
C ALA A 24 3.25 10.68 -4.72
N SER A 25 2.14 11.42 -4.70
CA SER A 25 1.61 12.01 -3.48
C SER A 25 0.11 11.81 -3.40
N TRP A 26 -0.42 11.57 -2.20
CA TRP A 26 -1.85 11.40 -1.97
C TRP A 26 -2.23 11.86 -0.56
N ASP A 27 -3.50 12.21 -0.36
CA ASP A 27 -4.05 12.49 0.97
C ASP A 27 -4.51 11.19 1.65
N GLY A 28 -4.30 10.98 2.94
CA GLY A 28 -4.63 9.71 3.60
C GLY A 28 -6.12 9.36 3.57
N ARG A 29 -7.00 10.37 3.51
CA ARG A 29 -8.45 10.19 3.32
C ARG A 29 -8.81 9.56 1.98
N PHE A 30 -7.99 9.79 0.97
CA PHE A 30 -8.12 9.24 -0.37
C PHE A 30 -8.36 7.73 -0.37
N TRP A 31 -7.57 6.98 0.39
CA TRP A 31 -7.63 5.53 0.34
C TRP A 31 -8.85 5.00 1.07
N SER A 32 -9.38 5.70 2.07
CA SER A 32 -10.60 5.26 2.77
C SER A 32 -11.88 5.43 1.95
N THR A 33 -11.94 6.40 1.02
CA THR A 33 -13.13 6.66 0.18
C THR A 33 -12.95 6.35 -1.30
N GLY A 34 -11.73 6.03 -1.73
CA GLY A 34 -11.33 6.02 -3.13
C GLY A 34 -10.89 7.40 -3.63
N GLY A 35 -10.10 7.41 -4.70
CA GLY A 35 -9.64 8.62 -5.38
C GLY A 35 -8.64 8.33 -6.50
N THR A 36 -8.11 9.39 -7.12
CA THR A 36 -7.09 9.29 -8.18
C THR A 36 -5.64 9.68 -7.78
N LEU A 37 -4.66 8.81 -8.01
CA LEU A 37 -3.23 9.09 -7.84
C LEU A 37 -2.57 9.32 -9.21
N GLU A 38 -1.53 10.15 -9.23
CA GLU A 38 -0.64 10.27 -10.38
C GLU A 38 0.72 9.66 -10.06
N LEU A 39 1.24 8.92 -11.03
CA LEU A 39 2.50 8.21 -10.94
C LEU A 39 3.19 8.29 -12.30
N ASP A 40 4.37 8.90 -12.35
CA ASP A 40 5.14 9.08 -13.59
C ASP A 40 4.32 9.76 -14.72
N GLY A 41 3.47 10.71 -14.35
CA GLY A 41 2.56 11.41 -15.28
C GLY A 41 1.36 10.58 -15.75
N ARG A 42 1.17 9.35 -15.25
CA ARG A 42 0.00 8.51 -15.52
C ARG A 42 -0.98 8.58 -14.37
N ARG A 43 -2.26 8.64 -14.73
CA ARG A 43 -3.36 8.78 -13.78
C ARG A 43 -3.95 7.41 -13.46
N PHE A 44 -3.95 7.04 -12.19
CA PHE A 44 -4.53 5.80 -11.69
C PHE A 44 -5.67 6.10 -10.73
N ASP A 45 -6.83 5.48 -10.95
CA ASP A 45 -7.97 5.57 -10.04
C ASP A 45 -7.94 4.42 -9.04
N VAL A 46 -8.28 4.70 -7.80
CA VAL A 46 -8.33 3.75 -6.70
C VAL A 46 -9.73 3.77 -6.13
N LYS A 47 -10.32 2.58 -6.02
CA LYS A 47 -11.63 2.38 -5.43
C LYS A 47 -11.50 1.51 -4.20
N ALA A 48 -11.98 2.04 -3.07
CA ALA A 48 -12.17 1.27 -1.86
C ALA A 48 -13.60 0.73 -1.81
N SER A 49 -13.74 -0.52 -1.41
CA SER A 49 -15.04 -1.08 -1.04
C SER A 49 -15.60 -0.35 0.19
N PRO A 50 -16.93 -0.26 0.35
CA PRO A 50 -17.57 0.47 1.46
C PRO A 50 -17.20 -0.08 2.85
N MET A 51 -16.71 -1.32 2.92
CA MET A 51 -16.25 -1.96 4.15
C MET A 51 -14.73 -1.82 4.38
N GLY A 52 -13.99 -1.15 3.48
CA GLY A 52 -12.54 -0.95 3.59
C GLY A 52 -11.69 -2.22 3.51
N ARG A 53 -12.24 -3.33 2.96
CA ARG A 53 -11.60 -4.65 2.93
C ARG A 53 -11.05 -5.05 1.56
N ARG A 54 -11.57 -4.44 0.51
CA ARG A 54 -11.13 -4.60 -0.88
C ARG A 54 -10.78 -3.24 -1.45
N TYR A 55 -9.66 -3.17 -2.14
CA TYR A 55 -9.18 -1.98 -2.83
C TYR A 55 -8.85 -2.38 -4.27
N GLN A 56 -9.20 -1.56 -5.24
CA GLN A 56 -8.88 -1.82 -6.63
C GLN A 56 -8.23 -0.58 -7.21
N MET A 57 -7.18 -0.76 -7.99
CA MET A 57 -6.52 0.29 -8.73
C MET A 57 -6.68 0.02 -10.23
N THR A 58 -7.16 1.04 -10.94
CA THR A 58 -7.35 1.04 -12.38
C THR A 58 -6.53 2.14 -13.02
N ASP A 59 -6.00 1.87 -14.21
CA ASP A 59 -5.31 2.85 -15.04
C ASP A 59 -6.30 3.82 -15.73
N GLU A 60 -5.82 4.83 -16.46
CA GLU A 60 -6.64 5.79 -17.20
C GLU A 60 -7.59 5.14 -18.22
N THR A 61 -7.20 3.96 -18.72
CA THR A 61 -8.01 3.12 -19.62
C THR A 61 -9.13 2.36 -18.91
N GLY A 62 -9.18 2.39 -17.57
CA GLY A 62 -10.09 1.59 -16.75
C GLY A 62 -9.63 0.15 -16.52
N ALA A 63 -8.45 -0.24 -17.02
CA ALA A 63 -7.89 -1.57 -16.81
C ALA A 63 -7.43 -1.75 -15.35
N VAL A 64 -7.79 -2.87 -14.72
CA VAL A 64 -7.35 -3.18 -13.35
C VAL A 64 -5.86 -3.53 -13.35
N VAL A 65 -5.07 -2.68 -12.73
CA VAL A 65 -3.61 -2.86 -12.58
C VAL A 65 -3.24 -3.58 -11.29
N ALA A 66 -4.01 -3.36 -10.21
CA ALA A 66 -3.83 -4.06 -8.95
C ALA A 66 -5.15 -4.14 -8.16
N GLU A 67 -5.30 -5.18 -7.35
CA GLU A 67 -6.44 -5.36 -6.47
C GLU A 67 -5.98 -5.98 -5.16
N ALA A 68 -6.40 -5.43 -4.02
CA ALA A 68 -6.22 -6.01 -2.70
C ALA A 68 -7.55 -6.57 -2.20
N ASP A 69 -7.54 -7.78 -1.64
CA ASP A 69 -8.71 -8.44 -1.05
C ASP A 69 -8.46 -8.83 0.41
N ARG A 70 -9.53 -8.84 1.21
CA ARG A 70 -9.53 -9.18 2.65
C ARG A 70 -8.56 -8.36 3.50
N VAL A 71 -8.23 -7.14 3.08
CA VAL A 71 -7.35 -6.22 3.82
C VAL A 71 -7.81 -6.09 5.27
N GLY A 72 -6.86 -6.22 6.21
CA GLY A 72 -7.13 -6.26 7.65
C GLY A 72 -7.37 -7.64 8.25
N ARG A 73 -7.48 -8.69 7.43
CA ARG A 73 -7.45 -10.08 7.92
C ARG A 73 -6.01 -10.59 8.03
N LYS A 74 -5.84 -11.72 8.74
CA LYS A 74 -4.52 -12.35 8.93
C LYS A 74 -3.88 -12.80 7.60
N ASP A 75 -4.72 -13.09 6.60
CA ASP A 75 -4.35 -13.58 5.27
C ASP A 75 -5.07 -12.75 4.21
N TRP A 76 -4.51 -11.58 3.91
CA TRP A 76 -5.01 -10.73 2.84
C TRP A 76 -4.07 -10.81 1.63
N THR A 77 -4.59 -10.52 0.45
CA THR A 77 -3.88 -10.76 -0.81
C THR A 77 -3.91 -9.54 -1.70
N VAL A 78 -2.90 -9.38 -2.55
CA VAL A 78 -2.85 -8.41 -3.64
C VAL A 78 -2.68 -9.16 -4.95
N THR A 79 -3.57 -8.95 -5.89
CA THR A 79 -3.48 -9.47 -7.26
C THR A 79 -3.04 -8.33 -8.18
N ALA A 80 -1.97 -8.54 -8.94
CA ALA A 80 -1.49 -7.59 -9.94
C ALA A 80 -0.74 -8.34 -11.04
N ASP A 81 -0.88 -7.88 -12.29
CA ASP A 81 -0.23 -8.51 -13.46
C ASP A 81 -0.51 -10.03 -13.58
N GLY A 82 -1.74 -10.43 -13.23
CA GLY A 82 -2.16 -11.84 -13.20
C GLY A 82 -1.53 -12.70 -12.08
N ARG A 83 -0.75 -12.10 -11.18
CA ARG A 83 -0.11 -12.78 -10.04
C ARG A 83 -0.78 -12.40 -8.73
N THR A 84 -0.96 -13.38 -7.85
CA THR A 84 -1.53 -13.17 -6.51
C THR A 84 -0.43 -13.26 -5.46
N TYR A 85 -0.25 -12.17 -4.74
CA TYR A 85 0.69 -12.01 -3.64
C TYR A 85 -0.07 -12.11 -2.32
N ARG A 86 0.35 -12.99 -1.42
CA ARG A 86 -0.23 -13.12 -0.08
C ARG A 86 0.60 -12.32 0.91
N PHE A 87 -0.07 -11.52 1.73
CA PHE A 87 0.56 -10.85 2.85
C PHE A 87 0.49 -11.74 4.08
N GLN A 88 1.65 -11.90 4.71
CA GLN A 88 1.75 -12.58 6.00
C GLN A 88 2.65 -11.77 6.92
N ARG A 89 2.36 -11.82 8.22
CA ARG A 89 3.30 -11.28 9.23
C ARG A 89 4.60 -12.08 9.16
N ALA A 90 5.73 -11.36 9.08
CA ALA A 90 7.05 -11.99 9.04
C ALA A 90 7.38 -12.74 10.34
N ALA A 91 6.87 -12.26 11.50
CA ALA A 91 6.98 -12.94 12.79
C ALA A 91 5.92 -12.45 13.79
N TRP A 92 5.67 -13.24 14.85
CA TRP A 92 4.78 -12.90 15.97
C TRP A 92 5.14 -11.58 16.66
N TRP A 93 6.42 -11.17 16.63
CA TRP A 93 6.92 -9.91 17.19
C TRP A 93 7.32 -8.85 16.16
N SER A 94 7.27 -9.14 14.86
CA SER A 94 7.71 -8.17 13.84
C SER A 94 6.54 -7.33 13.32
N THR A 95 6.78 -6.03 13.19
CA THR A 95 5.90 -5.06 12.50
C THR A 95 6.03 -5.14 10.98
N ALA A 96 6.94 -5.97 10.47
CA ALA A 96 7.11 -6.19 9.04
C ALA A 96 6.01 -7.11 8.47
N GLN A 97 5.44 -6.68 7.36
CA GLN A 97 4.58 -7.47 6.49
C GLN A 97 5.42 -8.03 5.35
N GLN A 98 5.37 -9.34 5.13
CA GLN A 98 6.06 -10.00 4.03
C GLN A 98 5.07 -10.32 2.92
N LEU A 99 5.46 -10.05 1.67
CA LEU A 99 4.73 -10.52 0.50
C LEU A 99 5.27 -11.88 0.09
N LEU A 100 4.38 -12.84 -0.06
CA LEU A 100 4.67 -14.14 -0.61
C LEU A 100 4.01 -14.28 -1.99
N SER A 101 4.79 -14.72 -2.98
CA SER A 101 4.29 -15.21 -4.27
C SER A 101 4.56 -16.70 -4.31
N ASP A 102 3.53 -17.52 -4.54
CA ASP A 102 3.66 -18.98 -4.57
C ASP A 102 4.37 -19.58 -3.33
N GLY A 103 4.15 -18.97 -2.15
CA GLY A 103 4.78 -19.38 -0.90
C GLY A 103 6.24 -18.90 -0.72
N GLN A 104 6.81 -18.19 -1.68
CA GLN A 104 8.16 -17.62 -1.58
C GLN A 104 8.13 -16.13 -1.26
N PRO A 105 8.98 -15.64 -0.35
CA PRO A 105 9.11 -14.20 -0.09
C PRO A 105 9.60 -13.45 -1.33
N VAL A 106 8.80 -12.51 -1.83
CA VAL A 106 9.16 -11.65 -2.97
C VAL A 106 9.42 -10.19 -2.57
N GLY A 107 9.12 -9.85 -1.32
CA GLY A 107 9.39 -8.53 -0.78
C GLY A 107 8.85 -8.34 0.62
N SER A 108 9.11 -7.18 1.19
CA SER A 108 8.64 -6.82 2.53
C SER A 108 8.29 -5.34 2.64
N VAL A 109 7.36 -5.04 3.55
CA VAL A 109 6.93 -3.69 3.90
C VAL A 109 7.02 -3.56 5.42
N ARG A 110 7.74 -2.55 5.91
CA ARG A 110 7.95 -2.31 7.35
C ARG A 110 7.71 -0.86 7.71
N ARG A 111 7.20 -0.60 8.93
CA ARG A 111 7.15 0.77 9.48
C ARG A 111 8.57 1.24 9.80
N VAL A 112 8.81 2.53 9.63
CA VAL A 112 10.03 3.20 10.10
C VAL A 112 9.69 3.96 11.39
N GLY A 113 9.93 3.32 12.52
CA GLY A 113 9.73 3.88 13.86
C GLY A 113 8.37 3.52 14.50
N PRO A 114 8.29 3.57 15.85
CA PRO A 114 7.12 3.11 16.61
C PRO A 114 5.91 4.06 16.54
N LEU A 115 6.12 5.35 16.30
CA LEU A 115 5.05 6.38 16.21
C LEU A 115 4.92 6.99 14.81
N SER A 116 5.80 6.65 13.87
CA SER A 116 5.82 7.33 12.58
C SER A 116 4.92 6.63 11.58
N SER A 117 4.09 7.40 10.87
CA SER A 117 3.31 6.93 9.72
C SER A 117 4.19 6.66 8.48
N ASN A 118 5.49 6.44 8.67
CA ASN A 118 6.47 6.23 7.60
C ASN A 118 6.60 4.73 7.33
N ALA A 119 6.69 4.36 6.06
CA ALA A 119 6.87 2.98 5.62
C ALA A 119 8.07 2.86 4.69
N VAL A 120 8.80 1.76 4.80
CA VAL A 120 9.78 1.33 3.81
C VAL A 120 9.31 0.04 3.20
N ALA A 121 9.31 0.00 1.88
CA ALA A 121 8.99 -1.18 1.10
C ALA A 121 10.15 -1.58 0.20
N GLU A 122 10.45 -2.87 0.24
CA GLU A 122 11.47 -3.52 -0.55
C GLU A 122 10.75 -4.56 -1.41
N LEU A 123 10.36 -4.15 -2.62
CA LEU A 123 9.52 -4.93 -3.54
C LEU A 123 10.16 -4.99 -4.95
N PRO A 124 11.40 -5.49 -5.08
CA PRO A 124 12.19 -5.36 -6.31
C PRO A 124 11.58 -6.08 -7.52
N THR A 125 10.73 -7.08 -7.29
CA THR A 125 10.13 -7.91 -8.35
C THR A 125 8.79 -7.37 -8.86
N LEU A 126 8.25 -6.31 -8.24
CA LEU A 126 6.93 -5.78 -8.60
C LEU A 126 7.06 -4.55 -9.50
N PRO A 127 6.13 -4.32 -10.43
CA PRO A 127 6.10 -3.06 -11.17
C PRO A 127 5.76 -1.91 -10.22
N LEU A 128 6.35 -0.74 -10.50
CA LEU A 128 6.25 0.47 -9.69
C LEU A 128 4.80 0.85 -9.28
N PRO A 129 3.78 0.82 -10.16
CA PRO A 129 2.39 1.06 -9.74
C PRO A 129 1.89 0.07 -8.69
N THR A 130 2.20 -1.22 -8.84
CA THR A 130 1.83 -2.25 -7.84
C THR A 130 2.54 -2.01 -6.51
N GLN A 131 3.80 -1.59 -6.54
CA GLN A 131 4.53 -1.27 -5.32
C GLN A 131 3.88 -0.10 -4.57
N VAL A 132 3.52 0.98 -5.27
CA VAL A 132 2.81 2.15 -4.71
C VAL A 132 1.49 1.71 -4.08
N PHE A 133 0.69 0.91 -4.81
CA PHE A 133 -0.58 0.39 -4.35
C PHE A 133 -0.43 -0.43 -3.05
N VAL A 134 0.53 -1.36 -3.03
CA VAL A 134 0.84 -2.19 -1.86
C VAL A 134 1.15 -1.32 -0.64
N VAL A 135 2.05 -0.34 -0.79
CA VAL A 135 2.47 0.53 0.32
C VAL A 135 1.29 1.32 0.86
N ALA A 136 0.47 1.89 -0.02
CA ALA A 136 -0.67 2.69 0.38
C ALA A 136 -1.76 1.86 1.10
N VAL A 137 -2.04 0.64 0.64
CA VAL A 137 -2.96 -0.28 1.30
C VAL A 137 -2.45 -0.65 2.70
N VAL A 138 -1.15 -0.94 2.84
CA VAL A 138 -0.52 -1.25 4.15
C VAL A 138 -0.58 -0.06 5.10
N LEU A 139 -0.31 1.16 4.62
CA LEU A 139 -0.44 2.38 5.44
C LEU A 139 -1.88 2.59 5.91
N THR A 140 -2.86 2.36 5.04
CA THR A 140 -4.29 2.46 5.36
C THR A 140 -4.68 1.42 6.41
N LEU A 141 -4.21 0.19 6.26
CA LEU A 141 -4.38 -0.88 7.25
C LEU A 141 -3.86 -0.45 8.62
N TRP A 142 -2.64 0.08 8.68
CA TRP A 142 -2.08 0.48 9.96
C TRP A 142 -2.81 1.69 10.56
N ALA A 143 -3.26 2.65 9.75
CA ALA A 143 -4.05 3.78 10.22
C ALA A 143 -5.40 3.34 10.83
N GLN A 144 -6.05 2.31 10.25
CA GLN A 144 -7.28 1.72 10.78
C GLN A 144 -7.03 1.00 12.12
N GLN A 145 -5.89 0.30 12.26
CA GLN A 145 -5.52 -0.37 13.50
C GLN A 145 -5.21 0.61 14.64
N ASP A 146 -4.50 1.71 14.34
CA ASP A 146 -4.27 2.81 15.29
C ASP A 146 -5.60 3.40 15.79
N ALA A 147 -6.54 3.66 14.87
CA ALA A 147 -7.85 4.24 15.20
C ALA A 147 -8.77 3.28 15.98
N SER A 148 -8.59 1.96 15.86
CA SER A 148 -9.39 0.94 16.56
C SER A 148 -8.80 0.55 17.92
N SER A 149 -7.62 1.08 18.27
CA SER A 149 -6.92 0.84 19.54
C SER A 149 -7.05 2.01 20.53
N GLY A 150 -7.86 3.02 20.18
CA GLY A 150 -8.14 4.22 20.99
C GLY A 150 -9.51 4.18 21.66
#